data_AF-A0A357WUC0-F1
#
_entry.id   AF-A0A357WUC0-F1
#
_cell.length_a   1.000
_cell.length_b   1.000
_cell.length_c   1.000
_cell.angle_alpha   90.00
_cell.angle_beta   90.00
_cell.angle_gamma   90.00
#
_symmetry.space_group_name_H-M   'P 1'
#
loop_
_entity.id
_entity.type
_entity.pdbx_description
1 polymer ?
#
loop_
_entity_poly.entity_id
_entity_poly.type
_entity_poly.pdbx_seq_one_letter_code
_entity_poly.pdbx_strand_id
1 'polypeptide(L)'
;MHENCKRGNIFYADLSPVIGSEQGGVRPVLVVQNDTGNRFSPTVIVAAITSRPKKGDLPTHVSLSRAYGLSEDSMVMLEQIRTIDKRRLKNFIGCVDDEVMDYIDEALGISVGLEEERHPDEMELCLFQTCANQFYNSPDHIIKRTDPFQQVKDDCTYCQVRRGYDYRIWNKKRKGGA
;
A
#
# COMPACT_ATOMS: atom_id res chain seq x y z
N MET A 1 20.40 14.99 -12.84
CA MET A 1 19.95 13.73 -12.25
C MET A 1 19.06 14.10 -11.07
N HIS A 2 17.83 13.59 -10.99
CA HIS A 2 16.94 13.81 -9.84
C HIS A 2 17.40 12.97 -8.64
N GLU A 3 18.57 13.32 -8.10
CA GLU A 3 19.27 12.58 -7.04
C GLU A 3 18.47 12.55 -5.71
N ASN A 4 17.41 13.35 -5.61
CA ASN A 4 16.53 13.49 -4.44
C ASN A 4 15.09 12.98 -4.68
N CYS A 5 14.84 12.11 -5.65
CA CYS A 5 13.52 11.50 -5.79
C CYS A 5 13.24 10.60 -4.57
N LYS A 6 12.30 10.99 -3.72
CA LYS A 6 11.84 10.20 -2.56
C LYS A 6 10.36 9.93 -2.61
N ARG A 7 9.92 8.89 -1.90
CA ARG A 7 8.51 8.60 -1.66
C ARG A 7 7.83 9.80 -1.00
N GLY A 8 6.61 10.11 -1.41
CA GLY A 8 5.86 11.29 -0.95
C GLY A 8 6.22 12.58 -1.69
N ASN A 9 7.25 12.60 -2.52
CA ASN A 9 7.57 13.78 -3.32
C ASN A 9 6.58 13.94 -4.49
N ILE A 10 6.29 15.20 -4.79
CA ILE A 10 5.44 15.62 -5.90
C ILE A 10 6.33 16.28 -6.97
N PHE A 11 6.18 15.82 -8.21
CA PHE A 11 6.87 16.37 -9.38
C PHE A 11 5.88 16.63 -10.50
N TYR A 12 6.18 17.54 -11.40
CA TYR A 12 5.60 17.48 -12.75
C TYR A 12 6.20 16.30 -13.51
N ALA A 13 5.39 15.58 -14.28
CA ALA A 13 5.87 14.56 -15.21
C ALA A 13 5.09 14.58 -16.52
N ASP A 14 5.74 14.17 -17.61
CA ASP A 14 5.07 13.92 -18.89
C ASP A 14 4.62 12.47 -18.99
N LEU A 15 3.30 12.28 -18.89
CA LEU A 15 2.65 10.98 -18.93
C LEU A 15 2.23 10.56 -20.35
N SER A 16 2.49 11.37 -21.37
CA SER A 16 2.14 11.05 -22.76
C SER A 16 3.17 10.11 -23.43
N PRO A 17 2.75 9.32 -24.43
CA PRO A 17 1.36 9.11 -24.89
C PRO A 17 0.57 8.22 -23.94
N VAL A 18 -0.77 8.22 -24.10
CA VAL A 18 -1.72 7.40 -23.35
C VAL A 18 -2.79 6.82 -24.26
N ILE A 19 -3.43 5.73 -23.83
CA ILE A 19 -4.56 5.11 -24.53
C ILE A 19 -5.81 5.15 -23.65
N GLY A 20 -6.95 5.54 -24.23
CA GLY A 20 -8.24 5.53 -23.54
C GLY A 20 -8.29 6.44 -22.32
N SER A 21 -8.56 5.87 -21.15
CA SER A 21 -8.82 6.60 -19.89
C SER A 21 -7.60 6.78 -18.99
N GLU A 22 -6.43 6.36 -19.44
CA GLU A 22 -5.15 6.62 -18.79
C GLU A 22 -4.93 8.13 -18.61
N GLN A 23 -4.47 8.54 -17.42
CA GLN A 23 -4.10 9.94 -17.21
C GLN A 23 -2.82 10.31 -17.98
N GLY A 24 -3.00 11.15 -19.00
CA GLY A 24 -1.92 11.65 -19.85
C GLY A 24 -1.59 13.14 -19.65
N GLY A 25 -0.67 13.64 -20.48
CA GLY A 25 -0.23 15.02 -20.47
C GLY A 25 0.83 15.33 -19.41
N VAL A 26 1.27 16.59 -19.39
CA VAL A 26 2.18 17.10 -18.37
C VAL A 26 1.37 17.51 -17.15
N ARG A 27 1.55 16.82 -16.03
CA ARG A 27 0.78 17.07 -14.81
C ARG A 27 1.58 16.73 -13.55
N PRO A 28 1.13 17.18 -12.37
CA PRO A 28 1.70 16.73 -11.11
C PRO A 28 1.50 15.21 -10.92
N VAL A 29 2.49 14.57 -10.32
CA VAL A 29 2.48 13.16 -9.96
C VAL A 29 3.11 12.99 -8.57
N LEU A 30 2.57 12.06 -7.78
CA LEU A 30 3.12 11.68 -6.48
C LEU A 30 4.01 10.45 -6.64
N VAL A 31 5.22 10.48 -6.08
CA VAL A 31 6.11 9.31 -6.02
C VAL A 31 5.65 8.35 -4.93
N VAL A 32 5.29 7.13 -5.31
CA VAL A 32 4.81 6.08 -4.38
C VAL A 32 5.80 4.93 -4.21
N GLN A 33 6.80 4.82 -5.09
CA GLN A 33 7.86 3.82 -4.98
C GLN A 33 8.73 4.04 -3.73
N ASN A 34 9.21 2.94 -3.14
CA ASN A 34 10.13 2.97 -2.00
C ASN A 34 11.47 3.65 -2.33
N ASP A 35 12.12 4.21 -1.31
CA ASP A 35 13.34 5.02 -1.48
C ASP A 35 14.56 4.23 -1.93
N THR A 36 14.66 2.94 -1.61
CA THR A 36 15.72 2.08 -2.15
C THR A 36 15.60 1.97 -3.67
N GLY A 37 14.38 1.72 -4.17
CA GLY A 37 14.07 1.74 -5.59
C GLY A 37 14.33 3.12 -6.20
N ASN A 38 13.87 4.19 -5.55
CA ASN A 38 14.10 5.55 -6.03
C ASN A 38 15.57 5.95 -6.07
N ARG A 39 16.42 5.36 -5.23
CA ARG A 39 17.86 5.64 -5.23
C ARG A 39 18.58 4.92 -6.37
N PHE A 40 18.31 3.64 -6.57
CA PHE A 40 19.12 2.79 -7.45
C PHE A 40 18.50 2.51 -8.82
N SER A 41 17.18 2.58 -8.97
CA SER A 41 16.48 2.29 -10.23
C SER A 41 16.54 3.49 -11.19
N PRO A 42 16.63 3.27 -12.52
CA PRO A 42 16.38 4.33 -13.50
C PRO A 42 14.90 4.73 -13.60
N THR A 43 14.00 3.92 -13.04
CA THR A 43 12.55 4.15 -13.05
C THR A 43 12.00 4.48 -11.66
N VAL A 44 10.80 5.07 -11.66
CA VAL A 44 10.03 5.41 -10.47
C VAL A 44 8.56 5.03 -10.69
N ILE A 45 7.86 4.62 -9.63
CA ILE A 45 6.41 4.42 -9.64
C ILE A 45 5.74 5.67 -9.12
N VAL A 46 4.82 6.22 -9.90
CA VAL A 46 4.09 7.44 -9.57
C VAL A 46 2.59 7.27 -9.72
N ALA A 47 1.81 8.01 -8.93
CA ALA A 47 0.36 8.16 -9.09
C ALA A 47 0.04 9.53 -9.71
N ALA A 48 -0.89 9.57 -10.66
CA ALA A 48 -1.31 10.83 -11.28
C ALA A 48 -2.10 11.71 -10.30
N ILE A 49 -1.90 13.02 -10.38
CA ILE A 49 -2.68 14.02 -9.65
C ILE A 49 -3.58 14.77 -10.64
N THR A 50 -4.81 15.04 -10.23
CA THR A 50 -5.78 15.84 -10.98
C THR A 50 -6.32 16.95 -10.09
N SER A 51 -6.55 18.14 -10.67
CA SER A 51 -7.26 19.22 -9.98
C SER A 51 -8.78 19.21 -10.22
N ARG A 52 -9.24 18.34 -11.13
CA ARG A 52 -10.66 18.20 -11.43
C ARG A 52 -11.30 17.23 -10.44
N PRO A 53 -12.27 17.67 -9.60
CA PRO A 53 -13.03 16.74 -8.78
C PRO A 53 -13.79 15.77 -9.69
N LYS A 54 -13.58 14.47 -9.52
CA LYS A 54 -14.39 13.45 -10.18
C LYS A 54 -15.72 13.28 -9.44
N LYS A 55 -16.79 12.95 -10.17
CA LYS A 55 -18.07 12.59 -9.56
C LYS A 55 -17.91 11.25 -8.85
N GLY A 56 -18.05 11.25 -7.53
CA GLY A 56 -17.86 10.07 -6.69
C GLY A 56 -16.41 9.99 -6.22
N ASP A 57 -16.21 10.14 -4.92
CA ASP A 57 -14.94 9.92 -4.26
C ASP A 57 -14.70 8.40 -4.26
N LEU A 58 -13.76 7.93 -5.08
CA LEU A 58 -13.39 6.51 -5.05
C LEU A 58 -12.54 6.27 -3.80
N PRO A 59 -12.57 5.07 -3.22
CA PRO A 59 -11.67 4.73 -2.12
C PRO A 59 -10.17 4.77 -2.52
N THR A 60 -9.88 4.90 -3.81
CA THR A 60 -8.53 5.10 -4.38
C THR A 60 -8.17 6.57 -4.56
N HIS A 61 -9.01 7.51 -4.09
CA HIS A 61 -8.80 8.95 -4.21
C HIS A 61 -8.36 9.53 -2.87
N VAL A 62 -7.30 10.33 -2.90
CA VAL A 62 -6.81 11.04 -1.72
C VAL A 62 -6.69 12.52 -2.05
N SER A 63 -7.38 13.36 -1.28
CA SER A 63 -7.39 14.81 -1.47
C SER A 63 -6.08 15.43 -1.00
N LEU A 64 -5.56 16.39 -1.78
CA LEU A 64 -4.37 17.19 -1.47
C LEU A 64 -4.72 18.67 -1.52
N SER A 65 -4.35 19.40 -0.47
CA SER A 65 -4.44 20.85 -0.47
C SER A 65 -3.38 21.47 -1.39
N ARG A 66 -3.70 22.65 -1.95
CA ARG A 66 -2.73 23.52 -2.63
C ARG A 66 -1.50 23.87 -1.77
N ALA A 67 -1.58 23.72 -0.44
CA ALA A 67 -0.49 23.96 0.51
C ALA A 67 0.78 23.15 0.19
N TYR A 68 0.66 22.02 -0.51
CA TYR A 68 1.78 21.21 -0.98
C TYR A 68 2.51 21.76 -2.23
N GLY A 69 2.26 23.02 -2.60
CA GLY A 69 2.89 23.68 -3.75
C GLY A 69 2.12 23.50 -5.08
N LEU A 70 0.93 22.89 -5.03
CA LEU A 70 0.05 22.75 -6.19
C LEU A 70 -0.65 24.07 -6.51
N SER A 71 -1.07 24.26 -7.76
CA SER A 71 -1.76 25.49 -8.19
C SER A 71 -3.14 25.66 -7.54
N GLU A 72 -3.80 24.55 -7.22
CA GLU A 72 -5.13 24.48 -6.63
C GLU A 72 -5.30 23.17 -5.86
N ASP A 73 -6.37 23.06 -5.07
CA ASP A 73 -6.70 21.83 -4.36
C ASP A 73 -6.92 20.70 -5.37
N SER A 74 -6.33 19.55 -5.10
CA SER A 74 -6.17 18.47 -6.06
C SER A 74 -6.42 17.12 -5.41
N MET A 75 -6.29 16.05 -6.19
CA MET A 75 -6.54 14.69 -5.76
C MET A 75 -5.54 13.74 -6.40
N VAL A 76 -4.92 12.87 -5.60
CA VAL A 76 -4.11 11.75 -6.06
C VAL A 76 -5.05 10.61 -6.45
N MET A 77 -4.81 10.03 -7.62
CA MET A 77 -5.62 8.94 -8.17
C MET A 77 -4.81 7.64 -8.13
N LEU A 78 -5.02 6.81 -7.11
CA LEU A 78 -4.23 5.59 -6.91
C LEU A 78 -4.60 4.48 -7.90
N GLU A 79 -5.74 4.59 -8.58
CA GLU A 79 -6.07 3.75 -9.74
C GLU A 79 -5.34 4.16 -11.03
N GLN A 80 -4.59 5.27 -11.01
CA GLN A 80 -3.82 5.82 -12.14
C GLN A 80 -2.32 5.83 -11.83
N ILE A 81 -1.83 4.71 -11.29
CA ILE A 81 -0.41 4.46 -11.05
C ILE A 81 0.32 4.00 -12.31
N ARG A 82 1.59 4.38 -12.42
CA ARG A 82 2.47 3.91 -13.49
C ARG A 82 3.94 3.98 -13.13
N THR A 83 4.70 3.03 -13.66
CA THR A 83 6.16 3.11 -13.69
C THR A 83 6.60 4.01 -14.84
N ILE A 84 7.46 4.98 -14.57
CA ILE A 84 8.04 5.88 -15.56
C ILE A 84 9.56 5.94 -15.42
N ASP A 85 10.23 6.20 -16.53
CA ASP A 85 11.65 6.57 -16.53
C ASP A 85 11.82 7.94 -15.83
N LYS A 86 12.85 8.09 -14.97
CA LYS A 86 13.11 9.34 -14.25
C LYS A 86 13.32 10.55 -15.17
N ARG A 87 13.70 10.35 -16.44
CA ARG A 87 13.77 11.43 -17.45
C ARG A 87 12.41 12.06 -17.75
N ARG A 88 11.30 11.39 -17.42
CA ARG A 88 9.94 11.96 -17.53
C ARG A 88 9.60 12.90 -16.38
N LEU A 89 10.31 12.82 -15.25
CA LEU A 89 10.18 13.78 -14.16
C LEU A 89 10.77 15.13 -14.58
N LYS A 90 10.04 16.20 -14.28
CA LYS A 90 10.40 17.59 -14.55
C LYS A 90 10.67 18.29 -13.22
N ASN A 91 9.98 19.40 -12.97
CA ASN A 91 10.18 20.24 -11.81
C ASN A 91 9.61 19.57 -10.55
N PHE A 92 10.34 19.66 -9.45
CA PHE A 92 9.83 19.35 -8.12
C PHE A 92 8.77 20.39 -7.72
N ILE A 93 7.74 19.94 -7.02
CA ILE A 93 6.64 20.78 -6.53
C ILE A 93 6.69 20.87 -5.00
N GLY A 94 6.73 19.72 -4.33
CA GLY A 94 6.64 19.64 -2.87
C GLY A 94 6.70 18.20 -2.38
N CYS A 95 6.41 18.00 -1.10
CA CYS A 95 6.31 16.69 -0.47
C CYS A 95 5.09 16.69 0.44
N VAL A 96 4.37 15.57 0.46
CA VAL A 96 3.30 15.35 1.45
C VAL A 96 3.89 14.94 2.80
N ASP A 97 3.12 15.11 3.88
CA ASP A 97 3.48 14.65 5.21
C ASP A 97 3.14 13.17 5.44
N ASP A 98 3.57 12.63 6.58
CA ASP A 98 3.41 11.22 6.92
C ASP A 98 1.92 10.85 7.11
N GLU A 99 1.10 11.76 7.65
CA GLU A 99 -0.34 11.56 7.82
C GLU A 99 -1.03 11.36 6.47
N VAL A 100 -0.70 12.18 5.47
CA VAL A 100 -1.20 12.00 4.10
C VAL A 100 -0.66 10.71 3.49
N MET A 101 0.60 10.36 3.74
CA MET A 101 1.17 9.11 3.24
C MET A 101 0.47 7.86 3.78
N ASP A 102 -0.05 7.87 5.00
CA ASP A 102 -0.85 6.77 5.55
C ASP A 102 -2.14 6.55 4.73
N TYR A 103 -2.85 7.64 4.39
CA TYR A 103 -4.03 7.56 3.52
C TYR A 103 -3.68 7.10 2.09
N ILE A 104 -2.52 7.52 1.58
CA ILE A 104 -2.00 7.07 0.27
C ILE A 104 -1.74 5.57 0.28
N ASP A 105 -1.20 5.04 1.37
CA ASP A 105 -0.84 3.63 1.49
C ASP A 105 -2.08 2.75 1.61
N GLU A 106 -3.07 3.19 2.37
CA GLU A 106 -4.40 2.57 2.41
C GLU A 106 -5.01 2.57 1.00
N ALA A 107 -5.19 3.74 0.38
CA ALA A 107 -5.83 3.87 -0.94
C ALA A 107 -5.09 3.09 -2.05
N LEU A 108 -3.75 3.03 -1.99
CA LEU A 108 -2.95 2.21 -2.89
C LEU A 108 -3.20 0.72 -2.65
N GLY A 109 -3.24 0.29 -1.38
CA GLY A 109 -3.62 -1.07 -0.99
C GLY A 109 -4.98 -1.48 -1.54
N ILE A 110 -5.99 -0.62 -1.42
CA ILE A 110 -7.33 -0.79 -2.03
C ILE A 110 -7.19 -0.95 -3.55
N SER A 111 -6.47 -0.04 -4.20
CA SER A 111 -6.37 -0.02 -5.67
C SER A 111 -5.75 -1.29 -6.26
N VAL A 112 -4.83 -1.94 -5.55
CA VAL A 112 -4.14 -3.15 -6.04
C VAL A 112 -4.56 -4.43 -5.32
N GLY A 113 -5.59 -4.37 -4.47
CA GLY A 113 -6.10 -5.53 -3.73
C GLY A 113 -5.13 -6.08 -2.69
N LEU A 114 -4.30 -5.21 -2.10
CA LEU A 114 -3.40 -5.52 -0.98
C LEU A 114 -3.99 -5.11 0.38
N GLU A 115 -5.28 -4.78 0.44
CA GLU A 115 -5.99 -4.67 1.72
C GLU A 115 -5.76 -5.95 2.53
N GLU A 116 -5.19 -5.80 3.73
CA GLU A 116 -5.29 -6.87 4.71
C GLU A 116 -6.78 -7.02 5.03
N GLU A 117 -7.38 -8.17 4.71
CA GLU A 117 -8.72 -8.49 5.21
C GLU A 117 -8.68 -8.37 6.74
N ARG A 118 -9.23 -7.30 7.29
CA ARG A 118 -9.39 -7.16 8.73
C ARG A 118 -10.44 -8.17 9.16
N HIS A 119 -9.98 -9.26 9.77
CA HIS A 119 -10.86 -10.23 10.41
C HIS A 119 -11.13 -9.73 11.84
N PRO A 120 -12.36 -9.31 12.18
CA PRO A 120 -12.65 -8.72 13.50
C PRO A 120 -12.45 -9.71 14.65
N ASP A 121 -12.45 -11.00 14.33
CA ASP A 121 -12.19 -12.13 15.20
C ASP A 121 -10.75 -12.65 15.08
N GLU A 122 -9.87 -11.92 14.40
CA GLU A 122 -8.46 -12.28 14.32
C GLU A 122 -7.80 -12.22 15.69
N MET A 123 -7.03 -13.26 15.99
CA MET A 123 -6.15 -13.33 17.15
C MET A 123 -4.73 -13.65 16.70
N GLU A 124 -3.76 -13.10 17.43
CA GLU A 124 -2.37 -13.45 17.29
C GLU A 124 -1.94 -14.40 18.41
N LEU A 125 -1.39 -15.56 18.06
CA LEU A 125 -0.90 -16.55 19.01
C LEU A 125 0.50 -17.02 18.63
N CYS A 126 1.43 -17.05 19.60
CA CYS A 126 2.69 -17.74 19.44
C CYS A 126 2.47 -19.24 19.60
N LEU A 127 2.74 -20.07 18.57
CA LEU A 127 2.46 -21.51 18.59
C LEU A 127 3.66 -22.34 18.16
N PHE A 128 3.97 -23.38 18.93
CA PHE A 128 4.87 -24.44 18.48
C PHE A 128 4.22 -25.23 17.34
N GLN A 129 5.02 -25.72 16.40
CA GLN A 129 4.56 -26.32 15.14
C GLN A 129 3.47 -27.39 15.33
N THR A 130 3.60 -28.27 16.34
CA THR A 130 2.58 -29.30 16.59
C THR A 130 1.31 -28.75 17.24
N CYS A 131 1.39 -27.65 18.00
CA CYS A 131 0.22 -26.96 18.55
C CYS A 131 -0.55 -26.23 17.45
N ALA A 132 0.16 -25.63 16.49
CA ALA A 132 -0.45 -25.00 15.31
C ALA A 132 -1.28 -25.97 14.46
N ASN A 133 -0.94 -27.27 14.46
CA ASN A 133 -1.71 -28.30 13.73
C ASN A 133 -3.18 -28.37 14.15
N GLN A 134 -3.53 -27.98 15.38
CA GLN A 134 -4.93 -27.93 15.82
C GLN A 134 -5.75 -26.95 14.97
N PHE A 135 -5.13 -25.85 14.53
CA PHE A 135 -5.76 -24.85 13.68
C PHE A 135 -5.65 -25.21 12.20
N TYR A 136 -4.50 -25.73 11.74
CA TYR A 136 -4.35 -26.20 10.36
C TYR A 136 -5.36 -27.31 10.01
N ASN A 137 -5.66 -28.18 10.97
CA ASN A 137 -6.60 -29.28 10.80
C ASN A 137 -8.05 -28.89 11.13
N SER A 138 -8.29 -27.66 11.59
CA SER A 138 -9.64 -27.18 11.87
C SER A 138 -10.34 -26.75 10.58
N PRO A 139 -11.57 -27.23 10.31
CA PRO A 139 -12.34 -26.75 9.18
C PRO A 139 -12.78 -25.29 9.38
N ASP A 140 -12.85 -24.80 10.62
CA ASP A 140 -13.44 -23.51 10.96
C ASP A 140 -12.45 -22.35 10.97
N HIS A 141 -11.14 -22.61 11.02
CA HIS A 141 -10.12 -21.57 11.18
C HIS A 141 -9.21 -21.46 9.97
N ILE A 142 -8.74 -20.25 9.70
CA ILE A 142 -7.56 -19.97 8.88
C ILE A 142 -6.42 -19.64 9.84
N ILE A 143 -5.24 -20.17 9.55
CA ILE A 143 -4.01 -19.89 10.28
C ILE A 143 -2.92 -19.51 9.28
N LYS A 144 -2.27 -18.37 9.52
CA LYS A 144 -1.12 -17.90 8.73
C LYS A 144 -0.02 -17.41 9.66
N ARG A 145 1.23 -17.53 9.23
CA ARG A 145 2.37 -16.92 9.93
C ARG A 145 2.24 -15.41 9.86
N THR A 146 2.40 -14.73 11.00
CA THR A 146 2.43 -13.26 11.05
C THR A 146 3.66 -12.74 10.30
N ASP A 147 4.83 -13.28 10.62
CA ASP A 147 6.08 -13.04 9.89
C ASP A 147 6.69 -14.39 9.44
N PRO A 148 6.71 -14.67 8.12
CA PRO A 148 7.40 -15.84 7.56
C PRO A 148 8.90 -15.89 7.87
N PHE A 149 9.52 -14.75 8.17
CA PHE A 149 10.96 -14.60 8.40
C PHE A 149 11.35 -14.50 9.87
N GLN A 150 10.40 -14.65 10.81
CA GLN A 150 10.64 -14.57 12.24
C GLN A 150 11.79 -15.49 12.67
N GLN A 151 12.83 -14.88 13.25
CA GLN A 151 14.02 -15.59 13.72
C GLN A 151 13.95 -15.91 15.22
N VAL A 152 13.40 -14.99 16.00
CA VAL A 152 13.26 -15.12 17.45
C VAL A 152 11.94 -15.82 17.76
N LYS A 153 12.00 -16.87 18.57
CA LYS A 153 10.85 -17.67 18.95
C LYS A 153 10.51 -17.43 20.42
N ASP A 154 9.24 -17.19 20.68
CA ASP A 154 8.71 -17.04 22.04
C ASP A 154 8.00 -18.30 22.51
N ASP A 155 7.64 -18.34 23.79
CA ASP A 155 7.01 -19.51 24.38
C ASP A 155 5.61 -19.73 23.80
N CYS A 156 5.34 -20.97 23.41
CA CYS A 156 4.06 -21.35 22.81
C CYS A 156 2.91 -21.10 23.77
N THR A 157 1.97 -20.27 23.35
CA THR A 157 0.77 -19.90 24.09
C THR A 157 -0.04 -21.11 24.56
N TYR A 158 -0.05 -22.18 23.77
CA TYR A 158 -0.88 -23.36 24.04
C TYR A 158 -0.23 -24.36 24.99
N CYS A 159 1.03 -24.74 24.75
CA CYS A 159 1.69 -25.77 25.55
C CYS A 159 2.58 -25.19 26.66
N GLN A 160 2.98 -23.92 26.56
CA GLN A 160 3.83 -23.21 27.53
C GLN A 160 5.16 -23.92 27.85
N VAL A 161 5.60 -24.84 26.98
CA VAL A 161 6.78 -25.70 27.20
C VAL A 161 7.78 -25.61 26.04
N ARG A 162 7.29 -25.33 24.82
CA ARG A 162 8.12 -25.25 23.60
C ARG A 162 8.01 -23.86 23.01
N ARG A 163 9.03 -23.45 22.28
CA ARG A 163 9.04 -22.15 21.59
C ARG A 163 8.46 -22.23 20.19
N GLY A 164 7.64 -21.25 19.86
CA GLY A 164 6.81 -21.21 18.67
C GLY A 164 7.15 -20.07 17.72
N TYR A 165 6.23 -19.85 16.80
CA TYR A 165 6.21 -18.68 15.95
C TYR A 165 4.87 -17.99 16.07
N ASP A 166 4.80 -16.74 15.65
CA ASP A 166 3.57 -15.97 15.72
C ASP A 166 2.69 -16.27 14.51
N TYR A 167 1.42 -16.51 14.81
CA TYR A 167 0.39 -16.82 13.84
C TYR A 167 -0.80 -15.88 14.01
N ARG A 168 -1.30 -15.35 12.90
CA ARG A 168 -2.64 -14.76 12.78
C ARG A 168 -3.64 -15.89 12.53
N ILE A 169 -4.67 -15.95 13.35
CA ILE A 169 -5.72 -16.97 13.30
C ILE A 169 -7.07 -16.28 13.33
N TRP A 170 -7.97 -16.67 12.44
CA TRP A 170 -9.35 -16.14 12.38
C TRP A 170 -10.31 -17.20 11.86
N ASN A 171 -11.61 -17.01 12.05
CA ASN A 171 -12.61 -17.93 11.53
C ASN A 171 -12.74 -17.79 10.00
N LYS A 172 -12.84 -18.94 9.31
CA LYS A 172 -13.31 -18.95 7.92
C LYS A 172 -14.70 -18.35 7.90
N LYS A 173 -14.90 -17.26 7.14
CA LYS A 173 -16.24 -16.70 6.88
C LYS A 173 -17.16 -17.88 6.49
N ARG A 174 -18.14 -18.20 7.35
CA ARG A 174 -19.23 -19.10 6.94
C ARG A 174 -19.84 -18.42 5.73
N LYS A 175 -19.78 -19.04 4.55
CA LYS A 175 -20.60 -18.60 3.42
C LYS A 175 -22.01 -18.50 3.97
N GLY A 176 -22.55 -17.28 4.05
CA GLY A 176 -23.93 -17.07 4.48
C GLY A 176 -24.80 -18.04 3.68
N GLY A 177 -25.49 -18.92 4.40
CA GLY A 177 -26.58 -19.67 3.79
C GLY A 177 -27.57 -18.65 3.26
N ALA A 178 -27.80 -18.70 1.95
CA ALA A 178 -29.02 -18.16 1.37
C ALA A 178 -30.21 -18.97 1.88
#